data_AF-A0A6M0J820-F1
#
_entry.id   AF-A0A6M0J820-F1
#
_cell.length_a   1.000
_cell.length_b   1.000
_cell.length_c   1.000
_cell.angle_alpha   90.00
_cell.angle_beta   90.00
_cell.angle_gamma   90.00
#
_symmetry.space_group_name_H-M   'P 1'
#
loop_
_entity.id
_entity.type
_entity.pdbx_description
1 polymer ?
#
loop_
_entity_poly.entity_id
_entity_poly.type
_entity_poly.pdbx_seq_one_letter_code
_entity_poly.pdbx_strand_id
1 'polypeptide(L)'
;MLIRKNLHRIDGYGLLAEQTFDRGFCPDLTRMDYYLHHLEITQPQLPSQVRYLTVDRAYVKEPFVTGVRALKLDVISKLRRDANLRYVFEGEQKARGLNAKQILSFES
;
A
#
# COMPACT_ATOMS: atom_id res chain seq x y z
N MET A 1 3.38 45.06 -7.64
CA MET A 1 4.10 43.77 -7.69
C MET A 1 3.86 43.04 -6.37
N LEU A 2 2.90 42.12 -6.33
CA LEU A 2 2.53 41.39 -5.11
C LEU A 2 3.35 40.10 -5.02
N ILE A 3 4.28 40.04 -4.08
CA ILE A 3 5.05 38.84 -3.76
C ILE A 3 4.09 37.86 -3.08
N ARG A 4 3.60 36.86 -3.81
CA ARG A 4 2.89 35.72 -3.22
C ARG A 4 3.87 34.94 -2.36
N LYS A 5 3.77 35.06 -1.03
CA LYS A 5 4.40 34.10 -0.13
C LYS A 5 3.72 32.76 -0.38
N ASN A 6 4.47 31.75 -0.84
CA ASN A 6 4.02 30.36 -0.86
C ASN A 6 3.89 29.89 0.58
N LEU A 7 2.73 30.19 1.18
CA LEU A 7 2.38 29.67 2.48
C LEU A 7 1.91 28.23 2.26
N HIS A 8 2.72 27.25 2.64
CA HIS A 8 2.29 25.87 2.69
C HIS A 8 1.15 25.78 3.71
N ARG A 9 -0.08 25.69 3.21
CA ARG A 9 -1.28 25.48 4.02
C ARG A 9 -1.21 24.06 4.58
N ILE A 10 -1.24 23.95 5.91
CA ILE A 10 -1.34 22.67 6.61
C ILE A 10 -2.81 22.48 6.95
N ASP A 11 -3.48 21.57 6.26
CA ASP A 11 -4.85 21.18 6.56
C ASP A 11 -4.83 19.95 7.46
N GLY A 12 -5.68 19.96 8.51
CA GLY A 12 -5.88 18.83 9.41
C GLY A 12 -7.20 18.13 9.12
N TYR A 13 -7.19 16.80 9.13
CA TYR A 13 -8.38 15.98 8.91
C TYR A 13 -8.63 15.11 10.14
N GLY A 14 -9.88 15.07 10.60
CA GLY A 14 -10.34 14.11 11.60
C GLY A 14 -10.78 12.84 10.90
N LEU A 15 -10.18 11.70 11.25
CA LEU A 15 -10.56 10.39 10.75
C LEU A 15 -11.11 9.56 11.91
N LEU A 16 -12.01 8.64 11.58
CA LEU A 16 -12.47 7.62 12.52
C LEU A 16 -11.27 6.84 13.04
N ALA A 17 -11.15 6.73 14.36
CA ALA A 17 -10.14 5.95 15.04
C ALA A 17 -10.83 4.85 15.85
N GLU A 18 -10.49 3.61 15.56
CA GLU A 18 -11.03 2.45 16.25
C GLU A 18 -9.90 1.64 16.89
N GLN A 19 -10.19 1.06 18.05
CA GLN A 19 -9.26 0.13 18.69
C GLN A 19 -9.21 -1.17 17.88
N THR A 20 -8.02 -1.73 17.72
CA THR A 20 -7.86 -3.06 17.11
C THR A 20 -8.71 -4.08 17.85
N PHE A 21 -9.52 -4.84 17.12
CA PHE A 21 -10.34 -5.90 17.71
C PHE A 21 -9.48 -6.92 18.46
N ASP A 22 -10.06 -7.48 19.52
CA ASP A 22 -9.49 -8.64 20.19
C ASP A 22 -9.86 -9.90 19.40
N ARG A 23 -8.82 -10.66 19.03
CA ARG A 23 -8.92 -11.89 18.27
C ARG A 23 -9.77 -12.95 18.96
N GLY A 24 -9.91 -12.89 20.28
CA GLY A 24 -10.78 -13.78 21.05
C GLY A 24 -12.26 -13.68 20.66
N PHE A 25 -12.72 -12.52 20.17
CA PHE A 25 -14.11 -12.31 19.77
C PHE A 25 -14.39 -12.70 18.31
N CYS A 26 -13.38 -12.60 17.43
CA CYS A 26 -13.49 -12.95 16.02
C CYS A 26 -12.25 -13.75 15.58
N PRO A 27 -12.23 -15.07 15.82
CA PRO A 27 -11.06 -15.91 15.53
C PRO A 27 -10.75 -16.01 14.04
N ASP A 28 -11.78 -15.94 13.19
CA ASP A 28 -11.68 -16.05 11.74
C ASP A 28 -11.20 -14.77 11.05
N LEU A 29 -11.31 -13.63 11.73
CA LEU A 29 -10.87 -12.34 11.21
C LEU A 29 -9.37 -12.20 11.45
N THR A 30 -8.59 -12.02 10.39
CA THR A 30 -7.18 -11.67 10.58
C THR A 30 -7.05 -10.19 10.90
N ARG A 31 -5.94 -9.84 11.55
CA ARG A 31 -5.63 -8.43 11.81
C ARG A 31 -5.56 -7.59 10.52
N MET A 32 -5.11 -8.19 9.42
CA MET A 32 -5.00 -7.48 8.13
C MET A 32 -6.36 -7.22 7.51
N ASP A 33 -7.27 -8.19 7.61
CA ASP A 33 -8.64 -8.05 7.11
C ASP A 33 -9.37 -6.92 7.84
N TYR A 34 -9.22 -6.85 9.17
CA TYR A 34 -9.78 -5.76 9.95
C TYR A 34 -9.24 -4.38 9.55
N TYR A 35 -7.93 -4.24 9.35
CA TYR A 35 -7.36 -2.96 8.93
C TYR A 35 -7.75 -2.56 7.51
N LEU A 36 -7.88 -3.53 6.60
CA LEU A 36 -8.37 -3.26 5.26
C LEU A 36 -9.83 -2.80 5.32
N HIS A 37 -10.67 -3.46 6.12
CA HIS A 37 -12.06 -3.07 6.32
C HIS A 37 -12.19 -1.67 6.94
N HIS A 38 -11.38 -1.35 7.95
CA HIS A 38 -11.34 -0.02 8.53
C HIS A 38 -10.90 1.03 7.49
N LEU A 39 -9.95 0.70 6.62
CA LEU A 39 -9.55 1.57 5.52
C LEU A 39 -10.70 1.76 4.51
N GLU A 40 -11.49 0.74 4.18
CA GLU A 40 -12.66 0.86 3.31
C GLU A 40 -13.69 1.87 3.86
N ILE A 41 -13.93 1.86 5.17
CA ILE A 41 -14.85 2.77 5.84
C ILE A 41 -14.31 4.22 5.85
N THR A 42 -12.99 4.38 6.03
CA THR A 42 -12.35 5.69 6.18
C THR A 42 -11.95 6.32 4.86
N GLN A 43 -11.73 5.54 3.80
CA GLN A 43 -11.26 6.04 2.49
C GLN A 43 -12.16 7.14 1.91
N PRO A 44 -13.51 7.07 1.97
CA PRO A 44 -14.38 8.14 1.45
C PRO A 44 -14.25 9.47 2.21
N GLN A 45 -13.71 9.45 3.43
CA GLN A 45 -13.48 10.63 4.27
C GLN A 45 -12.14 11.30 3.92
N LEU A 46 -11.28 10.62 3.16
CA LEU A 46 -10.01 11.18 2.73
C LEU A 46 -10.22 12.24 1.64
N PRO A 47 -9.45 13.32 1.66
CA PRO A 47 -9.39 14.27 0.55
C PRO A 47 -9.00 13.55 -0.75
N SER A 48 -9.59 13.96 -1.88
CA SER A 48 -9.33 13.37 -3.19
C SER A 48 -7.86 13.42 -3.64
N GLN A 49 -7.07 14.31 -3.06
CA GLN A 49 -5.62 14.43 -3.31
C GLN A 49 -4.79 13.34 -2.59
N VAL A 50 -5.35 12.65 -1.59
CA VAL A 50 -4.65 11.58 -0.87
C VAL A 50 -4.63 10.34 -1.74
N ARG A 51 -3.42 9.98 -2.20
CA ARG A 51 -3.19 8.81 -3.04
C ARG A 51 -2.32 7.75 -2.35
N TYR A 52 -1.41 8.18 -1.50
CA TYR A 52 -0.40 7.30 -0.91
C TYR A 52 -0.73 6.98 0.54
N LEU A 53 -0.80 5.70 0.86
CA LEU A 53 -0.95 5.19 2.22
C LEU A 53 0.40 4.70 2.73
N THR A 54 0.91 5.35 3.77
CA THR A 54 2.15 4.91 4.43
C THR A 54 1.83 3.92 5.54
N VAL A 55 2.45 2.74 5.50
CA VAL A 55 2.27 1.69 6.53
C VAL A 55 3.60 1.10 7.00
N ASP A 56 3.59 0.57 8.22
CA ASP A 56 4.70 -0.22 8.74
C ASP A 56 4.91 -1.49 7.88
N ARG A 57 6.16 -1.95 7.85
CA ARG A 57 6.61 -3.24 7.31
C ARG A 57 5.65 -4.40 7.61
N ALA A 58 5.04 -4.46 8.80
CA ALA A 58 4.14 -5.54 9.19
C ALA A 58 2.94 -5.70 8.25
N TYR A 59 2.48 -4.63 7.61
CA TYR A 59 1.30 -4.56 6.74
C TYR A 59 1.59 -4.92 5.28
N VAL A 60 2.85 -5.11 4.94
CA VAL A 60 3.31 -5.20 3.54
C VAL A 60 3.30 -6.65 3.09
N LYS A 61 2.12 -7.26 3.05
CA LYS A 61 1.87 -8.56 2.42
C LYS A 61 0.93 -8.37 1.23
N GLU A 62 1.10 -9.24 0.23
CA GLU A 62 0.33 -9.17 -1.02
C GLU A 62 -1.18 -8.97 -0.83
N PRO A 63 -1.91 -9.72 0.05
CA PRO A 63 -3.36 -9.53 0.19
C PRO A 63 -3.75 -8.13 0.66
N PHE A 64 -2.99 -7.56 1.60
CA PHE A 64 -3.23 -6.22 2.11
C PHE A 64 -2.93 -5.17 1.04
N VAL A 65 -1.80 -5.28 0.34
CA VAL A 65 -1.42 -4.33 -0.72
C VAL A 65 -2.43 -4.38 -1.88
N THR A 66 -2.87 -5.58 -2.28
CA THR A 66 -3.90 -5.78 -3.30
C THR A 66 -5.22 -5.14 -2.87
N GLY A 67 -5.64 -5.34 -1.62
CA GLY A 67 -6.81 -4.67 -1.04
C GLY A 67 -6.72 -3.15 -1.08
N VAL A 68 -5.60 -2.56 -0.63
CA VAL A 68 -5.40 -1.10 -0.66
C VAL A 68 -5.47 -0.56 -2.09
N ARG A 69 -4.91 -1.28 -3.08
CA ARG A 69 -4.98 -0.87 -4.49
C ARG A 69 -6.40 -0.93 -5.06
N ALA A 70 -7.24 -1.86 -4.61
CA ALA A 70 -8.66 -1.89 -4.99
C ALA A 70 -9.39 -0.62 -4.52
N LEU A 71 -8.93 0.02 -3.45
CA LEU A 71 -9.43 1.31 -2.94
C LEU A 71 -8.82 2.53 -3.62
N LYS A 72 -8.11 2.34 -4.74
CA LYS A 72 -7.44 3.41 -5.52
C LYS A 72 -6.37 4.16 -4.72
N LEU A 73 -5.78 3.50 -3.72
CA LEU A 73 -4.64 3.99 -2.96
C LEU A 73 -3.37 3.20 -3.32
N ASP A 74 -2.21 3.85 -3.21
CA ASP A 74 -0.90 3.26 -3.43
C ASP A 74 -0.15 3.12 -2.09
N VAL A 75 0.45 1.97 -1.82
CA VAL A 75 1.15 1.71 -0.55
C VAL A 75 2.60 2.17 -0.60
N ILE A 76 3.02 2.97 0.38
CA ILE A 76 4.43 3.28 0.66
C ILE A 76 4.84 2.60 1.97
N SER A 77 5.86 1.76 1.92
CA SER A 77 6.25 0.98 3.10
C SER A 77 7.65 0.37 2.97
N LYS A 78 8.16 -0.19 4.07
CA LYS A 78 9.42 -0.93 4.07
C LYS A 78 9.19 -2.38 3.61
N LEU A 79 9.72 -2.74 2.45
CA LEU A 79 9.62 -4.10 1.90
C LEU A 79 10.24 -5.17 2.82
N ARG A 80 9.58 -6.33 2.88
CA ARG A 80 10.09 -7.56 3.53
C ARG A 80 10.46 -8.58 2.47
N ARG A 81 11.40 -9.47 2.81
CA ARG A 81 11.77 -10.62 1.96
C ARG A 81 10.59 -11.57 1.74
N ASP A 82 9.72 -11.72 2.75
CA ASP A 82 8.56 -12.62 2.77
C ASP A 82 7.23 -11.90 2.42
N ALA A 83 7.27 -10.69 1.87
CA ALA A 83 6.07 -9.93 1.49
C ALA A 83 5.28 -10.56 0.34
N ASN A 84 5.95 -11.40 -0.46
CA ASN A 84 5.44 -12.02 -1.69
C ASN A 84 4.91 -11.01 -2.75
N LEU A 85 5.47 -9.80 -2.79
CA LEU A 85 5.12 -8.76 -3.77
C LEU A 85 5.90 -8.94 -5.08
N ARG A 86 5.59 -10.01 -5.82
CA ARG A 86 6.23 -10.31 -7.10
C ARG A 86 5.46 -9.65 -8.25
N TYR A 87 5.90 -8.47 -8.66
CA TYR A 87 5.40 -7.81 -9.87
C TYR A 87 6.30 -8.17 -11.05
N VAL A 88 6.07 -9.34 -11.63
CA VAL A 88 6.82 -9.80 -12.80
C VAL A 88 6.41 -8.96 -14.00
N PHE A 89 7.39 -8.41 -14.72
CA PHE A 89 7.13 -7.65 -15.93
C PHE A 89 6.78 -8.60 -17.08
N GLU A 90 5.58 -8.47 -17.64
CA GLU A 90 5.08 -9.33 -18.73
C GLU A 90 5.17 -8.70 -20.13
N GLY A 91 5.68 -7.47 -20.23
CA GLY A 91 5.84 -6.78 -21.51
C GLY A 91 7.08 -7.22 -22.30
N GLU A 92 7.23 -6.68 -23.52
CA GLU A 92 8.43 -6.90 -24.31
C GLU A 92 9.67 -6.38 -23.59
N GLN A 93 10.63 -7.27 -23.35
CA GLN A 93 11.88 -6.91 -22.71
C GLN A 93 12.71 -6.02 -23.65
N LYS A 94 12.94 -4.77 -23.25
CA LYS A 94 13.81 -3.85 -23.98
C LYS A 94 15.25 -4.36 -23.94
N ALA A 95 16.02 -4.11 -25.00
CA ALA A 95 17.44 -4.49 -25.13
C ALA A 95 18.39 -3.84 -24.10
N ARG A 96 17.87 -3.12 -23.09
CA ARG A 96 18.62 -2.60 -21.94
C ARG A 96 18.19 -3.37 -20.69
N GLY A 97 18.96 -4.40 -20.35
CA GLY A 97 18.76 -5.24 -19.18
C GLY A 97 19.37 -6.64 -19.36
N LEU A 98 19.46 -7.41 -18.28
CA LEU A 98 19.90 -8.82 -18.33
C LEU A 98 18.81 -9.65 -19.02
N ASN A 99 19.13 -10.39 -20.08
CA ASN A 99 18.12 -11.12 -20.86
C ASN A 99 17.40 -12.15 -19.97
N ALA A 100 16.07 -12.23 -20.03
CA ALA A 100 15.28 -13.19 -19.25
C ALA A 100 15.73 -14.66 -19.49
N LYS A 101 16.25 -14.97 -20.69
CA LYS A 101 16.84 -16.29 -21.01
C LYS A 101 18.07 -16.63 -20.15
N GLN A 102 18.81 -15.63 -19.66
CA GLN A 102 19.97 -15.82 -18.78
C GLN A 102 19.56 -16.06 -17.32
N ILE A 103 18.37 -15.65 -16.90
CA ILE A 103 17.89 -15.88 -15.52
C ILE A 103 17.48 -17.35 -15.33
N LEU A 104 16.87 -17.96 -16.35
CA LEU A 104 16.49 -19.38 -16.35
C LEU A 104 17.67 -20.36 -16.37
N SER A 105 18.90 -19.88 -16.62
CA SER A 105 20.12 -20.70 -16.62
C SER A 105 20.92 -20.63 -15.31
N PHE A 106 20.47 -19.83 -14.34
CA PHE A 106 21.10 -19.71 -13.01
C PHE A 106 20.37 -20.51 -11.91
N GLU A 107 19.23 -21.13 -12.22
CA GLU A 107 18.47 -21.98 -11.30
C GLU A 107 18.53 -23.48 -11.65
N SER A 108 19.59 -23.94 -12.33
CA SER A 108 19.88 -25.37 -12.58
C SER A 108 21.13 -25.84 -11.88
#